data_AF-A0A6G4RG35-F1
#
_entry.id   AF-A0A6G4RG35-F1
#
_cell.length_a   1.000
_cell.length_b   1.000
_cell.length_c   1.000
_cell.angle_alpha   90.00
_cell.angle_beta   90.00
_cell.angle_gamma   90.00
#
_symmetry.space_group_name_H-M   'P 1'
#
loop_
_entity.id
_entity.type
_entity.pdbx_description
1 polymer ?
#
loop_
_entity_poly.entity_id
_entity_poly.type
_entity_poly.pdbx_seq_one_letter_code
_entity_poly.pdbx_strand_id
1 'polypeptide(L)'
;MLVLRCLFAWVSAVVSVEPPLPSRGRQTAVLLLEENGETVDQFDVDVTKLPPEPQHEGAALEIAVEAGEFCEAEYCPDETQSRKESAQERLERLSTKLSDRDW
;
A
#
# COMPACT_ATOMS: atom_id res chain seq x y z
N MET A 1 12.59 -22.48 16.83
CA MET A 1 11.19 -22.24 17.23
C MET A 1 10.75 -21.03 16.44
N LEU A 2 10.25 -21.26 15.21
CA LEU A 2 9.78 -20.20 14.31
C LEU A 2 8.49 -19.64 14.91
N VAL A 3 8.50 -18.37 15.29
CA VAL A 3 7.28 -17.66 15.64
C VAL A 3 6.70 -17.16 14.31
N LEU A 4 6.01 -18.03 13.57
CA LEU A 4 5.07 -17.58 12.55
C LEU A 4 3.95 -16.85 13.30
N ARG A 5 4.09 -15.54 13.48
CA ARG A 5 2.93 -14.70 13.73
C ARG A 5 2.19 -14.57 12.39
N CYS A 6 1.39 -15.59 12.07
CA CYS A 6 0.21 -15.43 11.24
C CYS A 6 -0.79 -14.57 12.01
N LEU A 7 -0.48 -13.28 12.16
CA LEU A 7 -1.53 -12.29 12.35
C LEU A 7 -2.18 -12.16 10.99
N PHE A 8 -3.49 -12.40 10.90
CA PHE A 8 -4.29 -12.04 9.73
C PHE A 8 -4.22 -10.51 9.59
N ALA A 9 -3.16 -10.01 8.97
CA ALA A 9 -2.92 -8.60 8.73
C ALA A 9 -3.33 -8.29 7.29
N TRP A 10 -4.35 -7.44 7.15
CA TRP A 10 -4.75 -6.90 5.87
C TRP A 10 -3.71 -5.85 5.48
N VAL A 11 -2.78 -6.27 4.64
CA VAL A 11 -1.74 -5.38 4.15
C VAL A 11 -2.32 -4.66 2.94
N SER A 12 -2.21 -3.34 2.93
CA SER A 12 -2.39 -2.56 1.71
C SER A 12 -1.32 -1.51 1.69
N ALA A 13 -0.15 -1.95 1.28
CA ALA A 13 1.00 -1.10 1.16
C ALA A 13 0.84 -0.13 -0.02
N VAL A 14 0.49 1.13 0.26
CA VAL A 14 0.49 2.19 -0.75
C VAL A 14 1.93 2.52 -1.14
N VAL A 15 2.38 2.04 -2.31
CA VAL A 15 3.71 2.36 -2.86
C VAL A 15 3.79 3.84 -3.22
N SER A 16 4.21 4.68 -2.28
CA SER A 16 4.58 6.07 -2.57
C SER A 16 6.02 6.07 -3.10
N VAL A 17 6.18 6.31 -4.39
CA VAL A 17 7.51 6.44 -5.03
C VAL A 17 8.00 7.88 -4.80
N GLU A 18 8.69 8.16 -3.69
CA GLU A 18 9.39 9.44 -3.56
C GLU A 18 10.58 9.49 -4.54
N PRO A 19 10.80 10.60 -5.27
CA PRO A 19 11.90 10.70 -6.22
C PRO A 19 13.25 10.70 -5.48
N PRO A 20 14.22 9.88 -5.91
CA PRO A 20 15.50 9.78 -5.22
C PRO A 20 16.33 11.07 -5.38
N LEU A 21 16.96 11.50 -4.29
CA LEU A 21 18.06 12.47 -4.31
C LEU A 21 19.19 11.99 -5.24
N PRO A 22 19.98 12.90 -5.84
CA PRO A 22 20.89 12.60 -6.95
C PRO A 22 22.18 11.90 -6.49
N SER A 23 22.07 10.63 -6.11
CA SER A 23 23.19 9.70 -5.98
C SER A 23 22.71 8.31 -6.37
N ARG A 24 22.80 7.99 -7.68
CA ARG A 24 22.43 6.71 -8.30
C ARG A 24 21.24 6.01 -7.62
N GLY A 25 20.05 6.58 -7.83
CA GLY A 25 18.84 6.30 -7.06
C GLY A 25 18.39 4.84 -7.11
N ARG A 26 18.40 4.18 -5.96
CA ARG A 26 17.46 3.08 -5.69
C ARG A 26 16.09 3.71 -5.54
N GLN A 27 15.10 3.17 -6.24
CA GLN A 27 13.70 3.55 -6.05
C GLN A 27 13.23 2.83 -4.78
N THR A 28 12.75 3.61 -3.80
CA THR A 28 12.22 3.09 -2.55
C THR A 28 10.70 3.02 -2.67
N ALA A 29 10.14 1.90 -2.23
CA ALA A 29 8.72 1.74 -1.98
C ALA A 29 8.47 1.85 -0.48
N VAL A 30 7.46 2.63 -0.11
CA VAL A 30 6.98 2.73 1.26
C VAL A 30 5.80 1.76 1.40
N LEU A 31 5.89 0.82 2.35
CA LEU A 31 4.81 -0.11 2.66
C LEU A 31 4.11 0.33 3.94
N LEU A 32 2.82 0.63 3.84
CA LEU A 32 1.97 0.96 4.99
C LEU A 32 1.26 -0.32 5.46
N LEU A 33 1.52 -0.71 6.71
CA LEU A 33 0.84 -1.82 7.36
C LEU A 33 -0.43 -1.28 8.01
N GLU A 34 -1.59 -1.78 7.62
CA GLU A 34 -2.87 -1.32 8.13
C GLU A 34 -3.56 -2.40 8.97
N GLU A 35 -4.23 -1.99 10.04
CA GLU A 35 -5.16 -2.82 10.81
C GLU A 35 -6.47 -2.06 10.96
N ASN A 36 -7.60 -2.66 10.57
CA ASN A 36 -8.93 -2.02 10.62
C ASN A 36 -9.01 -0.65 9.91
N GLY A 37 -8.20 -0.44 8.86
CA GLY A 37 -8.16 0.80 8.10
C GLY A 37 -7.34 1.93 8.74
N GLU A 38 -6.57 1.62 9.79
CA GLU A 38 -5.60 2.53 10.40
C GLU A 38 -4.18 2.02 10.14
N THR A 39 -3.25 2.90 9.78
CA THR A 39 -1.84 2.54 9.64
C THR A 39 -1.23 2.27 11.02
N VAL A 40 -0.71 1.06 11.22
CA VAL A 40 -0.07 0.61 12.46
C VAL A 40 1.45 0.54 12.37
N ASP A 41 2.01 0.40 11.17
CA ASP A 41 3.45 0.33 10.94
C ASP A 41 3.83 0.74 9.50
N GLN A 42 5.14 0.92 9.25
CA GLN A 42 5.69 1.31 7.95
C GLN A 42 7.04 0.63 7.67
N PHE A 43 7.25 0.22 6.42
CA PHE A 43 8.55 -0.28 5.94
C PHE A 43 9.03 0.47 4.71
N ASP A 44 10.28 0.92 4.74
CA ASP A 44 10.99 1.40 3.55
C ASP A 44 11.73 0.24 2.90
N VAL A 45 11.30 -0.17 1.71
CA VAL A 45 11.90 -1.29 0.98
C VAL A 45 12.39 -0.85 -0.40
N ASP A 46 13.44 -1.50 -0.89
CA ASP A 46 13.84 -1.33 -2.29
C ASP A 46 12.74 -1.90 -3.19
N VAL A 47 12.27 -1.12 -4.18
CA VAL A 47 11.18 -1.54 -5.06
C VAL A 47 11.47 -2.85 -5.78
N THR A 48 12.76 -3.17 -6.00
CA THR A 48 13.19 -4.42 -6.64
C THR A 48 12.93 -5.68 -5.81
N LYS A 49 12.61 -5.52 -4.52
CA LYS A 49 12.20 -6.63 -3.64
C LYS A 49 10.70 -6.95 -3.74
N LEU A 50 9.91 -6.11 -4.39
CA LEU A 50 8.49 -6.32 -4.60
C LEU A 50 8.23 -7.08 -5.90
N PRO A 51 7.13 -7.85 -5.99
CA PRO A 51 6.66 -8.38 -7.27
C PRO A 51 6.50 -7.23 -8.29
N PRO A 52 6.77 -7.45 -9.59
CA PRO A 52 6.82 -6.37 -10.58
C PRO A 52 5.46 -5.70 -10.86
N GLU A 53 4.38 -6.47 -10.83
CA GLU A 53 3.01 -5.97 -11.08
C GLU A 53 2.57 -4.88 -10.08
N PRO A 54 2.70 -5.06 -8.75
CA PRO A 54 2.33 -4.06 -7.74
C PRO A 54 3.36 -2.93 -7.54
N GLN A 55 4.33 -2.71 -8.42
CA GLN A 55 5.30 -1.61 -8.31
C GLN A 55 4.70 -0.25 -8.73
N HIS A 56 3.52 0.06 -8.20
CA HIS A 56 2.81 1.31 -8.44
C HIS A 56 2.01 1.73 -7.22
N GLU A 57 1.72 3.02 -7.11
CA GLU A 57 0.92 3.56 -6.02
C GLU A 57 -0.45 2.89 -5.92
N GLY A 58 -0.91 2.67 -4.69
CA GLY A 58 -2.21 2.10 -4.38
C GLY A 58 -2.35 0.59 -4.59
N ALA A 59 -1.28 -0.13 -4.96
CA ALA A 59 -1.29 -1.58 -4.99
C ALA A 59 -1.50 -2.18 -3.58
N ALA A 60 -2.35 -3.18 -3.45
CA ALA A 60 -2.45 -3.98 -2.24
C ALA A 60 -1.53 -5.20 -2.34
N LEU A 61 -0.82 -5.49 -1.25
CA LEU A 61 0.11 -6.59 -1.14
C LEU A 61 -0.24 -7.36 0.13
N GLU A 62 -0.03 -8.66 0.22
CA GLU A 62 0.12 -9.38 1.49
C GLU A 62 1.62 -9.43 1.83
N ILE A 63 2.04 -9.08 3.05
CA ILE A 63 3.46 -9.13 3.44
C ILE A 63 3.73 -10.06 4.61
N ALA A 64 4.88 -10.72 4.55
CA ALA A 64 5.46 -11.45 5.67
C ALA A 64 6.48 -10.57 6.40
N VAL A 65 6.33 -10.47 7.73
CA VAL A 65 7.24 -9.75 8.62
C VAL A 65 7.78 -10.71 9.67
N GLU A 66 9.10 -10.84 9.77
CA GLU A 66 9.78 -11.64 10.79
C GLU A 66 10.65 -10.72 11.65
N ALA A 67 10.54 -10.83 12.98
CA ALA A 67 11.32 -10.03 13.92
C ALA A 67 11.24 -8.49 13.70
N GLY A 68 10.15 -8.00 13.11
CA GLY A 68 9.98 -6.57 12.80
C GLY A 68 10.68 -6.14 11.51
N GLU A 69 11.08 -7.08 10.65
CA GLU A 69 11.67 -6.81 9.35
C GLU A 69 10.82 -7.40 8.22
N PHE A 70 10.73 -6.68 7.10
CA PHE A 70 10.08 -7.14 5.88
C PHE A 70 10.82 -8.34 5.27
N CYS A 71 10.10 -9.41 4.95
CA CYS A 71 10.65 -10.62 4.34
C CYS A 71 10.19 -10.81 2.90
N GLU A 72 8.88 -10.81 2.65
CA GLU A 72 8.28 -11.17 1.37
C GLU A 72 6.96 -10.41 1.15
N ALA A 73 6.55 -10.26 -0.11
CA ALA A 73 5.29 -9.65 -0.51
C ALA A 73 4.63 -10.44 -1.65
N GLU A 74 3.31 -10.61 -1.59
CA GLU A 74 2.46 -11.18 -2.65
C GLU A 74 1.44 -10.14 -3.11
N TYR A 75 1.12 -10.11 -4.40
CA TYR A 75 0.18 -9.13 -4.96
C TYR A 75 -1.28 -9.56 -4.75
N CYS A 76 -2.11 -8.61 -4.27
CA CYS A 76 -3.56 -8.79 -4.10
C CYS A 76 -4.33 -7.91 -5.10
N PRO A 77 -4.56 -8.38 -6.35
CA PRO A 77 -5.22 -7.58 -7.39
C PRO A 77 -6.68 -7.25 -7.07
N ASP A 78 -7.44 -8.18 -6.50
CA ASP A 78 -8.85 -7.96 -6.15
C ASP A 78 -9.00 -6.87 -5.07
N GLU A 79 -8.13 -6.86 -4.06
CA GLU A 79 -8.13 -5.84 -3.01
C GLU A 79 -7.71 -4.47 -3.57
N THR A 80 -6.72 -4.46 -4.46
CA THR A 80 -6.31 -3.25 -5.19
C THR A 80 -7.48 -2.62 -5.94
N GLN A 81 -8.22 -3.45 -6.67
CA GLN A 81 -9.38 -3.01 -7.44
C GLN A 81 -10.51 -2.52 -6.53
N SER A 82 -10.83 -3.26 -5.46
CA SER A 82 -11.84 -2.90 -4.46
C SER A 82 -11.56 -1.54 -3.82
N ARG A 83 -10.29 -1.27 -3.45
CA ARG A 83 -9.86 0.02 -2.88
C ARG A 83 -9.97 1.15 -3.88
N LYS A 84 -9.59 0.91 -5.13
CA LYS A 84 -9.73 1.89 -6.21
C LYS A 84 -11.19 2.26 -6.44
N GLU A 85 -12.08 1.29 -6.50
CA GLU A 85 -13.52 1.50 -6.63
C GLU A 85 -14.08 2.29 -5.44
N SER A 86 -13.74 1.90 -4.21
CA SER A 86 -14.16 2.60 -3.00
C SER A 86 -13.67 4.06 -2.96
N ALA A 87 -12.44 4.32 -3.40
CA ALA A 87 -11.89 5.68 -3.48
C ALA A 87 -12.63 6.51 -4.54
N GLN A 88 -12.88 5.92 -5.70
CA GLN A 88 -13.62 6.54 -6.79
C GLN A 88 -15.06 6.91 -6.37
N GLU A 89 -15.80 5.99 -5.75
CA GLU A 89 -17.17 6.24 -5.24
C GLU A 89 -17.20 7.40 -4.23
N ARG A 90 -16.21 7.46 -3.33
CA ARG A 90 -16.08 8.56 -2.36
C ARG A 90 -15.85 9.89 -3.06
N LEU A 91 -14.98 9.92 -4.06
CA LEU A 91 -14.70 11.09 -4.89
C LEU A 91 -15.95 11.56 -5.64
N GLU A 92 -16.67 10.65 -6.29
CA GLU A 92 -17.90 10.96 -7.01
C GLU A 92 -18.95 11.58 -6.09
N ARG A 93 -19.18 10.97 -4.92
CA ARG A 93 -20.10 11.51 -3.92
C ARG A 93 -19.70 12.91 -3.44
N LEU A 94 -18.40 13.17 -3.27
CA LEU A 94 -17.91 14.50 -2.90
C LEU A 94 -18.12 15.51 -4.04
N SER A 95 -17.86 15.10 -5.28
CA SER A 95 -18.07 15.92 -6.49
C SER A 95 -19.54 16.31 -6.65
N THR A 96 -20.47 15.36 -6.55
CA THR A 96 -21.91 15.65 -6.63
C THR A 96 -22.32 16.67 -5.56
N LYS A 97 -21.88 16.48 -4.31
CA LYS A 97 -22.23 17.37 -3.20
C LYS A 97 -21.67 18.79 -3.35
N LEU A 98 -20.52 18.95 -4.02
CA LEU A 98 -19.94 20.25 -4.30
C LEU A 98 -20.61 20.92 -5.51
N SER A 99 -20.97 20.15 -6.53
CA SER A 99 -21.66 20.65 -7.72
C SER A 99 -23.11 21.08 -7.44
N ASP A 100 -23.80 20.49 -6.47
CA ASP A 100 -25.11 20.95 -5.99
C ASP A 100 -25.03 22.24 -5.14
N ARG A 101 -23.83 22.65 -4.74
CA ARG A 101 -23.57 23.96 -4.15
C ARG A 101 -23.05 24.88 -5.24
N ASP A 102 -23.94 25.24 -6.16
CA ASP A 102 -23.73 26.40 -7.01
C ASP A 102 -23.43 27.62 -6.12
N TRP A 103 -22.26 28.21 -6.34
CA TRP A 103 -21.74 29.42 -5.70
C TRP A 103 -22.10 30.65 -6.53
#